data_AF-A0A2T2YFP2-F1
#
_entry.id   AF-A0A2T2YFP2-F1
#
_cell.length_a   1.000
_cell.length_b   1.000
_cell.length_c   1.000
_cell.angle_alpha   90.00
_cell.angle_beta   90.00
_cell.angle_gamma   90.00
#
_symmetry.space_group_name_H-M   'P 1'
#
loop_
_entity.id
_entity.type
_entity.pdbx_description
1 polymer ?
#
loop_
_entity_poly.entity_id
_entity_poly.type
_entity_poly.pdbx_seq_one_letter_code
_entity_poly.pdbx_strand_id
1 'polypeptide(L)'
;MKIKFLGTGGAFEPTFGNSAAILEINRKNILIDAGFTVYPKLSQLGLWQQLDYIVLTHLHNDHCGSLANILLHTVFYGNGRKPIILYQTEDFRNQIIQFLNIQLKDAEKYAEFKLITEIPGLSYLDTYNRHSENFQTYSFVFEESGERLVYSGDLGDCHFLFDFLGTLPALPTQVYHDISFDHENKGHAYYTDLKAYQAQYFILGYHCDATQKPFDNTIPLVYDQAGLCY
;
A
#
# COMPACT_ATOMS: atom_id res chain seq x y z
N MET A 1 15.03 2.67 -6.57
CA MET A 1 13.79 2.03 -6.09
C MET A 1 13.19 1.14 -7.16
N LYS A 2 12.49 0.06 -6.77
CA LYS A 2 11.71 -0.78 -7.69
C LYS A 2 10.47 -1.31 -7.00
N ILE A 3 9.29 -1.16 -7.60
CA ILE A 3 8.04 -1.68 -7.05
C ILE A 3 7.46 -2.77 -7.96
N LYS A 4 6.87 -3.80 -7.34
CA LYS A 4 6.07 -4.82 -8.03
C LYS A 4 4.82 -5.18 -7.25
N PHE A 5 3.67 -5.19 -7.91
CA PHE A 5 2.37 -5.48 -7.34
C PHE A 5 2.10 -6.98 -7.26
N LEU A 6 1.59 -7.41 -6.11
CA LEU A 6 1.06 -8.76 -5.86
C LEU A 6 -0.41 -8.87 -6.27
N GLY A 7 -1.13 -7.75 -6.22
CA GLY A 7 -2.50 -7.59 -6.70
C GLY A 7 -2.80 -6.11 -6.92
N THR A 8 -3.82 -5.81 -7.74
CA THR A 8 -4.21 -4.44 -8.13
C THR A 8 -5.71 -4.19 -8.05
N GLY A 9 -6.48 -5.18 -7.60
CA GLY A 9 -7.92 -5.08 -7.40
C GLY A 9 -8.26 -4.43 -6.06
N GLY A 10 -9.51 -3.97 -5.95
CA GLY A 10 -10.06 -3.49 -4.70
C GLY A 10 -10.58 -4.63 -3.81
N ALA A 11 -11.46 -4.27 -2.88
CA ALA A 11 -11.99 -5.17 -1.86
C ALA A 11 -12.72 -6.38 -2.43
N PHE A 12 -13.36 -6.24 -3.60
CA PHE A 12 -14.29 -7.23 -4.15
C PHE A 12 -13.81 -7.83 -5.48
N GLU A 13 -12.54 -7.64 -5.82
CA GLU A 13 -11.94 -8.01 -7.10
C GLU A 13 -10.90 -9.15 -6.94
N PRO A 14 -11.28 -10.35 -6.46
CA PRO A 14 -10.32 -11.42 -6.13
C PRO A 14 -9.52 -11.90 -7.35
N THR A 15 -10.06 -11.75 -8.56
CA THR A 15 -9.38 -12.10 -9.82
C THR A 15 -8.13 -11.25 -10.06
N PHE A 16 -8.13 -10.00 -9.61
CA PHE A 16 -7.00 -9.07 -9.71
C PHE A 16 -6.10 -9.09 -8.47
N GLY A 17 -6.54 -9.81 -7.42
CA GLY A 17 -5.92 -9.82 -6.09
C GLY A 17 -6.10 -8.47 -5.38
N ASN A 18 -6.17 -8.47 -4.05
CA ASN A 18 -6.18 -7.23 -3.28
C ASN A 18 -4.90 -6.44 -3.53
N SER A 19 -5.05 -5.11 -3.54
CA SER A 19 -3.97 -4.17 -3.77
C SER A 19 -2.87 -4.30 -2.72
N ALA A 20 -1.71 -4.76 -3.18
CA ALA A 20 -0.51 -4.88 -2.36
C ALA A 20 0.71 -4.90 -3.26
N ALA A 21 1.84 -4.40 -2.75
CA ALA A 21 3.08 -4.32 -3.52
C ALA A 21 4.31 -4.65 -2.68
N ILE A 22 5.36 -5.10 -3.35
CA ILE A 22 6.70 -5.20 -2.78
C ILE A 22 7.54 -4.06 -3.36
N LEU A 23 8.01 -3.18 -2.50
CA LEU A 23 8.94 -2.10 -2.82
C LEU A 23 10.36 -2.50 -2.39
N GLU A 24 11.29 -2.50 -3.33
CA GLU A 24 12.72 -2.54 -3.07
C GLU A 24 13.27 -1.11 -2.95
N ILE A 25 13.77 -0.77 -1.76
CA ILE A 25 14.38 0.51 -1.42
C ILE A 25 15.52 0.29 -0.41
N ASN A 26 16.66 0.94 -0.58
CA ASN A 26 17.84 0.82 0.29
C ASN A 26 18.32 -0.62 0.49
N ARG A 27 18.18 -1.48 -0.54
CA ARG A 27 18.45 -2.93 -0.50
C ARG A 27 17.57 -3.69 0.52
N LYS A 28 16.38 -3.16 0.78
CA LYS A 28 15.35 -3.74 1.66
C LYS A 28 14.06 -3.94 0.89
N ASN A 29 13.38 -5.05 1.15
CA ASN A 29 12.07 -5.32 0.57
C ASN A 29 10.96 -5.02 1.57
N ILE A 30 10.06 -4.13 1.18
CA ILE A 30 8.92 -3.68 1.98
C ILE A 30 7.65 -4.19 1.34
N LEU A 31 6.88 -4.99 2.07
CA LEU A 31 5.51 -5.31 1.69
C LEU A 31 4.61 -4.12 2.10
N ILE A 32 3.95 -3.51 1.12
CA ILE A 32 2.92 -2.50 1.31
C ILE A 32 1.57 -3.20 1.19
N ASP A 33 0.81 -3.18 2.28
CA ASP A 33 -0.47 -3.88 2.47
C ASP A 33 -0.38 -5.43 2.38
N ALA A 34 -1.35 -6.08 3.03
CA ALA A 34 -1.39 -7.50 3.33
C ALA A 34 -2.83 -8.05 3.30
N GLY A 35 -3.60 -7.70 2.28
CA GLY A 35 -4.96 -8.20 2.05
C GLY A 35 -5.13 -9.72 2.07
N PHE A 36 -6.37 -10.20 2.16
CA PHE A 36 -6.69 -11.63 2.27
C PHE A 36 -6.20 -12.49 1.08
N THR A 37 -5.95 -11.90 -0.10
CA THR A 37 -5.33 -12.64 -1.23
C THR A 37 -3.80 -12.64 -1.21
N VAL A 38 -3.17 -11.82 -0.37
CA VAL A 38 -1.71 -11.55 -0.43
C VAL A 38 -0.88 -12.73 0.08
N TYR A 39 -1.25 -13.35 1.20
CA TYR A 39 -0.48 -14.48 1.75
C TYR A 39 -0.39 -15.68 0.78
N PRO A 40 -1.50 -16.15 0.18
CA PRO A 40 -1.44 -17.23 -0.82
C PRO A 40 -0.46 -16.91 -1.96
N LYS A 41 -0.49 -15.69 -2.50
CA LYS A 41 0.40 -15.25 -3.58
C LYS A 41 1.86 -15.18 -3.13
N LEU A 42 2.14 -14.61 -1.95
CA LEU A 42 3.49 -14.58 -1.36
C LEU A 42 4.07 -15.98 -1.14
N SER A 43 3.24 -16.90 -0.64
CA SER A 43 3.63 -18.29 -0.39
C SER A 43 3.93 -19.03 -1.69
N GLN A 44 3.04 -18.92 -2.69
CA GLN A 44 3.22 -19.52 -4.02
C GLN A 44 4.51 -19.05 -4.71
N LEU A 45 4.86 -17.77 -4.56
CA LEU A 45 6.05 -17.18 -5.17
C LEU A 45 7.33 -17.32 -4.32
N GLY A 46 7.23 -17.83 -3.09
CA GLY A 46 8.36 -17.92 -2.16
C GLY A 46 8.93 -16.56 -1.71
N LEU A 47 8.17 -15.47 -1.86
CA LEU A 47 8.65 -14.10 -1.61
C LEU A 47 8.64 -13.70 -0.14
N TRP A 48 7.87 -14.40 0.70
CA TRP A 48 7.78 -14.12 2.15
C TRP A 48 9.15 -14.14 2.86
N GLN A 49 10.12 -14.91 2.34
CA GLN A 49 11.49 -15.01 2.90
C GLN A 49 12.31 -13.74 2.69
N GLN A 50 11.97 -12.96 1.66
CA GLN A 50 12.76 -11.82 1.20
C GLN A 50 12.30 -10.51 1.85
N LEU A 51 11.16 -10.52 2.55
CA LEU A 51 10.58 -9.34 3.17
C LEU A 51 11.37 -8.93 4.42
N ASP A 52 11.87 -7.70 4.41
CA ASP A 52 12.49 -7.08 5.58
C ASP A 52 11.44 -6.36 6.44
N TYR A 53 10.51 -5.67 5.76
CA TYR A 53 9.51 -4.81 6.40
C TYR A 53 8.10 -5.09 5.85
N ILE A 54 7.10 -4.81 6.68
CA ILE A 54 5.69 -4.74 6.29
C ILE A 54 5.16 -3.37 6.71
N VAL A 55 4.42 -2.69 5.86
CA VAL A 55 3.74 -1.44 6.17
C VAL A 55 2.29 -1.53 5.68
N LEU A 56 1.36 -0.98 6.45
CA LEU A 56 -0.07 -0.99 6.12
C LEU A 56 -0.54 0.45 5.93
N THR A 57 -1.29 0.69 4.87
CA THR A 57 -2.00 1.95 4.63
C THR A 57 -3.14 2.12 5.62
N HIS A 58 -3.89 1.05 5.88
CA HIS A 58 -5.02 1.03 6.82
C HIS A 58 -5.47 -0.41 7.15
N LEU A 59 -6.55 -0.55 7.94
CA LEU A 59 -7.01 -1.83 8.50
C LEU A 59 -8.32 -2.37 7.91
N HIS A 60 -8.66 -2.04 6.65
CA HIS A 60 -9.67 -2.81 5.93
C HIS A 60 -9.14 -4.19 5.54
N ASN A 61 -10.04 -5.16 5.38
CA ASN A 61 -9.68 -6.58 5.28
C ASN A 61 -8.87 -6.89 4.01
N ASP A 62 -9.13 -6.21 2.92
CA ASP A 62 -8.37 -6.27 1.68
C ASP A 62 -7.00 -5.59 1.77
N HIS A 63 -6.67 -4.92 2.87
CA HIS A 63 -5.34 -4.34 3.13
C HIS A 63 -4.60 -5.00 4.29
N CYS A 64 -5.27 -5.75 5.18
CA CYS A 64 -4.59 -6.38 6.33
C CYS A 64 -5.01 -7.83 6.62
N GLY A 65 -5.95 -8.39 5.87
CA GLY A 65 -6.63 -9.65 6.18
C GLY A 65 -5.73 -10.89 6.25
N SER A 66 -4.58 -10.87 5.57
CA SER A 66 -3.58 -11.96 5.62
C SER A 66 -2.44 -11.72 6.60
N LEU A 67 -2.39 -10.58 7.30
CA LEU A 67 -1.21 -10.19 8.07
C LEU A 67 -0.82 -11.25 9.11
N ALA A 68 -1.79 -11.75 9.88
CA ALA A 68 -1.55 -12.79 10.88
C ALA A 68 -0.94 -14.07 10.27
N ASN A 69 -1.42 -14.49 9.10
CA ASN A 69 -0.88 -15.65 8.38
C ASN A 69 0.55 -15.42 7.91
N ILE A 70 0.88 -14.23 7.41
CA ILE A 70 2.25 -13.86 6.99
C ILE A 70 3.21 -13.93 8.18
N LEU A 71 2.81 -13.37 9.34
CA LEU A 71 3.62 -13.37 10.55
C LEU A 71 3.87 -14.80 11.07
N LEU A 72 2.80 -15.60 11.22
CA LEU A 72 2.90 -16.98 11.67
C LEU A 72 3.77 -17.81 10.73
N HIS A 73 3.52 -17.73 9.42
CA HIS A 73 4.29 -18.48 8.43
C HIS A 73 5.77 -18.10 8.48
N THR A 74 6.08 -16.81 8.58
CA THR A 74 7.47 -16.35 8.64
C THR A 74 8.19 -16.85 9.89
N VAL A 75 7.52 -16.84 11.06
CA VAL A 75 8.14 -17.33 12.30
C VAL A 75 8.33 -18.84 12.27
N PHE A 76 7.31 -19.61 11.85
CA PHE A 76 7.38 -21.07 11.87
C PHE A 76 8.30 -21.66 10.80
N TYR A 77 8.36 -21.04 9.60
CA TYR A 77 9.15 -21.56 8.48
C TYR A 77 10.44 -20.76 8.23
N GLY A 78 10.62 -19.60 8.87
CA GLY A 78 11.80 -18.76 8.79
C GLY A 78 12.73 -18.87 10.00
N ASN A 79 12.80 -20.04 10.66
CA ASN A 79 13.66 -20.30 11.82
C ASN A 79 13.47 -19.29 12.97
N GLY A 80 12.23 -18.94 13.29
CA GLY A 80 11.92 -18.01 14.38
C GLY A 80 12.11 -16.53 14.04
N ARG A 81 12.45 -16.19 12.79
CA ARG A 81 12.53 -14.80 12.33
C ARG A 81 11.18 -14.11 12.48
N LYS A 82 11.16 -12.97 13.15
CA LYS A 82 10.00 -12.08 13.24
C LYS A 82 10.06 -11.05 12.11
N PRO A 83 9.00 -10.85 11.32
CA PRO A 83 8.87 -9.69 10.46
C PRO A 83 8.86 -8.39 11.26
N ILE A 84 9.36 -7.30 10.68
CA ILE A 84 9.26 -5.97 11.26
C ILE A 84 8.08 -5.25 10.61
N ILE A 85 7.11 -4.83 11.42
CA ILE A 85 6.02 -3.97 11.00
C ILE A 85 6.43 -2.51 11.20
N LEU A 86 6.45 -1.74 10.13
CA LEU A 86 6.61 -0.30 10.16
C LEU A 86 5.27 0.35 10.46
N TYR A 87 5.23 1.22 11.47
CA TYR A 87 4.03 1.96 11.87
C TYR A 87 4.24 3.46 11.77
N GLN A 88 3.16 4.21 11.53
CA GLN A 88 3.17 5.65 11.30
C GLN A 88 3.07 6.42 12.62
N THR A 89 2.18 5.99 13.51
CA THR A 89 1.94 6.60 14.83
C THR A 89 1.78 5.52 15.90
N GLU A 90 2.00 5.88 17.17
CA GLU A 90 1.77 4.96 18.30
C GLU A 90 0.30 4.51 18.38
N ASP A 91 -0.64 5.38 18.03
CA ASP A 91 -2.07 5.02 17.97
C ASP A 91 -2.34 3.96 16.92
N PHE A 92 -1.76 4.10 15.72
CA PHE A 92 -1.92 3.10 14.68
C PHE A 92 -1.19 1.78 15.02
N ARG A 93 -0.01 1.86 15.67
CA ARG A 93 0.66 0.68 16.23
C ARG A 93 -0.26 -0.08 17.17
N ASN A 94 -0.94 0.64 18.08
CA ASN A 94 -1.88 0.04 19.03
C ASN A 94 -3.08 -0.60 18.31
N GLN A 95 -3.61 0.02 17.25
CA GLN A 95 -4.67 -0.56 16.43
C GLN A 95 -4.21 -1.87 15.76
N ILE A 96 -3.01 -1.91 15.17
CA ILE A 96 -2.43 -3.12 14.57
C ILE A 96 -2.30 -4.23 15.63
N ILE A 97 -1.77 -3.91 16.80
CA ILE A 97 -1.61 -4.88 17.89
C ILE A 97 -2.96 -5.43 18.35
N GLN A 98 -3.97 -4.57 18.52
CA GLN A 98 -5.32 -5.00 18.90
C GLN A 98 -5.92 -5.94 17.84
N PHE A 99 -5.85 -5.56 16.57
CA PHE A 99 -6.29 -6.38 15.45
C PHE A 99 -5.60 -7.75 15.42
N LEU A 100 -4.28 -7.78 15.58
CA LEU A 100 -3.49 -9.00 15.57
C LEU A 100 -3.74 -9.88 16.80
N ASN A 101 -3.94 -9.29 17.98
CA ASN A 101 -4.15 -10.04 19.22
C ASN A 101 -5.44 -10.87 19.22
N ILE A 102 -6.46 -10.44 18.46
CA ILE A 102 -7.67 -11.25 18.24
C ILE A 102 -7.31 -12.62 17.61
N GLN A 103 -6.30 -12.65 16.74
CA GLN A 103 -5.90 -13.84 15.99
C GLN A 103 -4.70 -14.57 16.62
N LEU A 104 -3.74 -13.82 17.18
CA LEU A 104 -2.43 -14.31 17.62
C LEU A 104 -2.30 -14.45 19.14
N LYS A 105 -3.23 -13.87 19.91
CA LYS A 105 -3.19 -13.66 21.37
C LYS A 105 -2.08 -12.73 21.87
N ASP A 106 -0.93 -12.75 21.21
CA ASP A 106 0.24 -11.91 21.49
C ASP A 106 0.97 -11.62 20.18
N ALA A 107 0.71 -10.44 19.60
CA ALA A 107 1.30 -9.99 18.35
C ALA A 107 2.83 -9.82 18.44
N GLU A 108 3.34 -9.39 19.60
CA GLU A 108 4.77 -9.10 19.81
C GLU A 108 5.60 -10.39 19.88
N LYS A 109 4.96 -11.54 20.11
CA LYS A 109 5.59 -12.84 19.91
C LYS A 109 5.94 -13.12 18.45
N TYR A 110 5.23 -12.54 17.49
CA TYR A 110 5.36 -12.88 16.06
C TYR A 110 5.84 -11.73 15.17
N ALA A 111 5.82 -10.49 15.65
CA ALA A 111 6.32 -9.34 14.93
C ALA A 111 7.17 -8.44 15.84
N GLU A 112 8.11 -7.72 15.22
CA GLU A 112 8.75 -6.54 15.79
C GLU A 112 8.08 -5.29 15.21
N PHE A 113 8.17 -4.16 15.93
CA PHE A 113 7.56 -2.91 15.52
C PHE A 113 8.60 -1.81 15.49
N LYS A 114 8.59 -0.99 14.44
CA LYS A 114 9.51 0.14 14.30
C LYS A 114 8.79 1.33 13.67
N LEU A 115 9.10 2.55 14.11
CA LEU A 115 8.51 3.75 13.52
C LEU A 115 9.01 3.90 12.07
N ILE A 116 8.10 4.18 11.14
CA ILE A 116 8.43 4.27 9.71
C ILE A 116 9.50 5.33 9.42
N THR A 117 9.49 6.45 10.15
CA THR A 117 10.43 7.57 9.98
C THR A 117 11.84 7.26 10.46
N GLU A 118 12.06 6.13 11.12
CA GLU A 118 13.40 5.64 11.46
C GLU A 118 14.09 4.94 10.28
N ILE A 119 13.36 4.70 9.17
CA ILE A 119 13.92 4.16 7.94
C ILE A 119 14.22 5.32 6.98
N PRO A 120 15.49 5.51 6.57
CA PRO A 120 15.85 6.60 5.66
C PRO A 120 15.06 6.55 4.35
N GLY A 121 14.58 7.71 3.91
CA GLY A 121 13.81 7.84 2.67
C GLY A 121 12.35 7.40 2.78
N LEU A 122 11.86 7.00 3.96
CA LEU A 122 10.45 6.67 4.17
C LEU A 122 9.75 7.77 4.98
N SER A 123 8.62 8.21 4.46
CA SER A 123 7.69 9.09 5.17
C SER A 123 6.24 8.74 4.81
N TYR A 124 5.31 9.38 5.49
CA TYR A 124 3.88 9.14 5.32
C TYR A 124 3.11 10.46 5.35
N LEU A 125 1.93 10.44 4.75
CA LEU A 125 0.91 11.47 4.86
C LEU A 125 -0.27 10.87 5.62
N ASP A 126 -0.70 11.54 6.69
CA ASP A 126 -1.92 11.18 7.41
C ASP A 126 -3.14 11.58 6.57
N THR A 127 -3.92 10.58 6.18
CA THR A 127 -5.13 10.74 5.36
C THR A 127 -6.40 10.38 6.12
N TYR A 128 -6.38 10.51 7.45
CA TYR A 128 -7.54 10.31 8.32
C TYR A 128 -8.79 10.99 7.75
N ASN A 129 -9.90 10.25 7.72
CA ASN A 129 -11.21 10.74 7.26
C ASN A 129 -11.23 11.17 5.77
N ARG A 130 -10.29 10.70 4.94
CA ARG A 130 -10.24 10.99 3.49
C ARG A 130 -10.52 9.79 2.59
N HIS A 131 -10.73 8.62 3.20
CA HIS A 131 -11.18 7.39 2.54
C HIS A 131 -12.54 6.95 3.08
N SER A 132 -12.64 6.79 4.39
CA SER A 132 -13.87 6.44 5.07
C SER A 132 -14.04 7.32 6.31
N GLU A 133 -15.31 7.61 6.67
CA GLU A 133 -15.63 8.51 7.77
C GLU A 133 -15.05 7.98 9.08
N ASN A 134 -14.33 8.84 9.81
CA ASN A 134 -13.67 8.52 11.07
C ASN A 134 -12.71 7.31 10.99
N PHE A 135 -12.13 7.06 9.82
CA PHE A 135 -11.21 5.95 9.61
C PHE A 135 -9.79 6.43 9.37
N GLN A 136 -8.83 5.79 10.06
CA GLN A 136 -7.41 6.09 9.90
C GLN A 136 -6.86 5.40 8.64
N THR A 137 -6.31 6.20 7.74
CA THR A 137 -5.56 5.74 6.57
C THR A 137 -4.28 6.56 6.39
N TYR A 138 -3.36 6.05 5.58
CA TYR A 138 -2.10 6.70 5.27
C TYR A 138 -1.73 6.53 3.80
N SER A 139 -1.15 7.58 3.21
CA SER A 139 -0.34 7.48 2.00
C SER A 139 1.14 7.41 2.37
N PHE A 140 1.95 6.78 1.52
CA PHE A 140 3.40 6.68 1.71
C PHE A 140 4.18 7.43 0.65
N VAL A 141 5.26 8.06 1.09
CA VAL A 141 6.26 8.68 0.22
C VAL A 141 7.61 8.01 0.48
N PHE A 142 8.21 7.52 -0.61
CA PHE A 142 9.49 6.83 -0.63
C PHE A 142 10.46 7.61 -1.50
N GLU A 143 11.64 7.90 -0.98
CA GLU A 143 12.68 8.67 -1.66
C GLU A 143 14.03 7.96 -1.58
N GLU A 144 14.66 7.74 -2.72
CA GLU A 144 16.00 7.18 -2.82
C GLU A 144 16.65 7.71 -4.10
N SER A 145 17.93 8.05 -4.02
CA SER A 145 18.75 8.47 -5.18
C SER A 145 18.16 9.62 -6.01
N GLY A 146 17.42 10.54 -5.38
CA GLY A 146 16.86 11.72 -6.04
C GLY A 146 15.57 11.45 -6.82
N GLU A 147 14.93 10.29 -6.62
CA GLU A 147 13.61 9.96 -7.15
C GLU A 147 12.61 9.81 -6.01
N ARG A 148 11.32 10.02 -6.31
CA ARG A 148 10.21 9.85 -5.38
C ARG A 148 9.18 8.86 -5.93
N LEU A 149 8.76 7.93 -5.09
CA LEU A 149 7.62 7.06 -5.31
C LEU A 149 6.56 7.34 -4.25
N VAL A 150 5.31 7.49 -4.69
CA VAL A 150 4.15 7.71 -3.81
C VAL A 150 3.19 6.54 -3.96
N TYR A 151 2.69 6.01 -2.85
CA TYR A 151 1.64 5.00 -2.80
C TYR A 151 0.48 5.57 -1.99
N SER A 152 -0.67 5.84 -2.60
CA SER A 152 -1.76 6.58 -1.96
C SER A 152 -2.41 5.83 -0.80
N GLY A 153 -2.45 4.50 -0.84
CA GLY A 153 -3.49 3.78 -0.12
C GLY A 153 -4.86 4.12 -0.68
N ASP A 154 -5.93 3.74 0.00
CA ASP A 154 -7.26 4.16 -0.43
C ASP A 154 -7.46 5.63 -0.05
N LEU A 155 -7.85 6.47 -1.01
CA LEU A 155 -7.93 7.91 -0.84
C LEU A 155 -8.94 8.53 -1.81
N GLY A 156 -10.06 9.01 -1.27
CA GLY A 156 -11.07 9.78 -2.02
C GLY A 156 -10.60 11.18 -2.40
N ASP A 157 -9.98 11.90 -1.46
CA ASP A 157 -9.51 13.27 -1.69
C ASP A 157 -8.09 13.28 -2.29
N CYS A 158 -8.00 13.07 -3.61
CA CYS A 158 -6.73 13.11 -4.32
C CYS A 158 -6.06 14.50 -4.28
N HIS A 159 -6.85 15.58 -4.24
CA HIS A 159 -6.32 16.95 -4.21
C HIS A 159 -5.44 17.16 -2.98
N PHE A 160 -5.84 16.65 -1.82
CA PHE A 160 -5.05 16.71 -0.60
C PHE A 160 -3.66 16.09 -0.76
N LEU A 161 -3.54 14.94 -1.43
CA LEU A 161 -2.25 14.30 -1.70
C LEU A 161 -1.39 15.18 -2.61
N PHE A 162 -1.94 15.67 -3.72
CA PHE A 162 -1.16 16.47 -4.68
C PHE A 162 -0.78 17.86 -4.16
N ASP A 163 -1.63 18.48 -3.35
CA ASP A 163 -1.29 19.72 -2.64
C ASP A 163 -0.12 19.48 -1.69
N PHE A 164 -0.14 18.38 -0.93
CA PHE A 164 0.99 17.97 -0.10
C PHE A 164 2.27 17.74 -0.93
N LEU A 165 2.19 17.02 -2.06
CA LEU A 165 3.34 16.80 -2.94
C LEU A 165 3.91 18.13 -3.48
N GLY A 166 3.06 19.14 -3.72
CA GLY A 166 3.47 20.48 -4.11
C GLY A 166 4.27 21.23 -3.04
N THR A 167 4.20 20.82 -1.77
CA THR A 167 5.01 21.40 -0.68
C THR A 167 6.39 20.76 -0.54
N LEU A 168 6.60 19.58 -1.14
CA LEU A 168 7.85 18.85 -1.04
C LEU A 168 8.90 19.40 -2.03
N PRO A 169 10.20 19.16 -1.79
CA PRO A 169 11.23 19.44 -2.77
C PRO A 169 10.93 18.78 -4.11
N ALA A 170 11.22 19.50 -5.21
CA ALA A 170 10.99 19.02 -6.56
C ALA A 170 11.91 17.81 -6.85
N LEU A 171 11.29 16.66 -7.10
CA LEU A 171 11.94 15.42 -7.53
C LEU A 171 11.09 14.77 -8.64
N PRO A 172 11.69 14.01 -9.58
CA PRO A 172 10.95 13.08 -10.42
C PRO A 172 10.07 12.19 -9.53
N THR A 173 8.76 12.32 -9.69
CA THR A 173 7.78 11.71 -8.79
C THR A 173 6.84 10.81 -9.57
N GLN A 174 6.84 9.53 -9.22
CA GLN A 174 5.89 8.53 -9.69
C GLN A 174 4.84 8.27 -8.61
N VAL A 175 3.56 8.36 -8.96
CA VAL A 175 2.44 8.18 -8.05
C VAL A 175 1.64 6.95 -8.45
N TYR A 176 1.52 6.01 -7.53
CA TYR A 176 0.54 4.94 -7.58
C TYR A 176 -0.65 5.41 -6.78
N HIS A 177 -1.79 5.64 -7.45
CA HIS A 177 -3.00 6.14 -6.82
C HIS A 177 -4.14 5.12 -6.95
N ASP A 178 -4.90 4.92 -5.87
CA ASP A 178 -6.16 4.19 -5.95
C ASP A 178 -7.13 4.95 -6.86
N ILE A 179 -7.99 4.24 -7.59
CA ILE A 179 -8.96 4.89 -8.45
C ILE A 179 -10.31 4.18 -8.40
N SER A 180 -11.37 4.97 -8.54
CA SER A 180 -12.70 4.49 -8.85
C SER A 180 -13.14 4.96 -10.23
N PHE A 181 -13.83 4.08 -10.95
CA PHE A 181 -14.57 4.42 -12.18
C PHE A 181 -16.01 4.85 -11.91
N ASP A 182 -16.47 4.72 -10.66
CA ASP A 182 -17.76 5.20 -10.21
C ASP A 182 -17.59 6.49 -9.38
N HIS A 183 -18.13 7.59 -9.89
CA HIS A 183 -18.14 8.88 -9.22
C HIS A 183 -18.92 8.90 -7.88
N GLU A 184 -19.85 7.96 -7.66
CA GLU A 184 -20.60 7.88 -6.40
C GLU A 184 -19.77 7.24 -5.29
N ASN A 185 -18.72 6.50 -5.63
CA ASN A 185 -17.80 5.93 -4.67
C ASN A 185 -16.83 7.00 -4.14
N LYS A 186 -17.28 7.76 -3.13
CA LYS A 186 -16.50 8.86 -2.53
C LYS A 186 -15.31 8.41 -1.69
N GLY A 187 -15.18 7.10 -1.41
CA GLY A 187 -14.05 6.60 -0.64
C GLY A 187 -12.75 6.49 -1.44
N HIS A 188 -12.83 6.58 -2.75
CA HIS A 188 -11.72 6.39 -3.68
C HIS A 188 -11.71 7.53 -4.69
N ALA A 189 -10.53 7.90 -5.20
CA ALA A 189 -10.41 9.01 -6.13
C ALA A 189 -11.14 8.69 -7.44
N TYR A 190 -12.06 9.55 -7.86
CA TYR A 190 -12.65 9.40 -9.18
C TYR A 190 -11.58 9.68 -10.24
N TYR A 191 -11.39 8.74 -11.17
CA TYR A 191 -10.23 8.75 -12.08
C TYR A 191 -10.06 10.05 -12.89
N THR A 192 -11.13 10.80 -13.16
CA THR A 192 -11.03 12.07 -13.89
C THR A 192 -10.36 13.17 -13.08
N ASP A 193 -10.44 13.11 -11.76
CA ASP A 193 -9.91 14.15 -10.87
C ASP A 193 -8.38 14.14 -10.89
N LEU A 194 -7.78 12.98 -11.19
CA LEU A 194 -6.34 12.81 -11.38
C LEU A 194 -5.80 13.46 -12.66
N LYS A 195 -6.65 13.75 -13.65
CA LYS A 195 -6.24 14.30 -14.96
C LYS A 195 -5.48 15.62 -14.82
N ALA A 196 -5.87 16.45 -13.85
CA ALA A 196 -5.25 17.75 -13.59
C ALA A 196 -3.76 17.64 -13.22
N TYR A 197 -3.33 16.49 -12.71
CA TYR A 197 -2.00 16.28 -12.16
C TYR A 197 -1.04 15.54 -13.11
N GLN A 198 -1.55 14.97 -14.20
CA GLN A 198 -0.76 14.19 -15.17
C GLN A 198 0.32 15.01 -15.90
N ALA A 199 0.19 16.34 -15.93
CA ALA A 199 1.20 17.22 -16.52
C ALA A 199 2.46 17.35 -15.65
N GLN A 200 2.33 17.11 -14.33
CA GLN A 200 3.41 17.29 -13.36
C GLN A 200 3.93 15.97 -12.80
N TYR A 201 3.06 14.96 -12.68
CA TYR A 201 3.37 13.69 -12.04
C TYR A 201 3.11 12.51 -12.99
N PHE A 202 3.96 11.49 -12.92
CA PHE A 202 3.69 10.23 -13.60
C PHE A 202 2.77 9.37 -12.72
N ILE A 203 1.49 9.29 -13.08
CA ILE A 203 0.44 8.67 -12.25
C ILE A 203 0.02 7.34 -12.86
N LEU A 204 -0.06 6.29 -12.05
CA LEU A 204 -0.71 5.02 -12.39
C LEU A 204 -1.84 4.69 -11.42
N GLY A 205 -2.97 4.25 -11.98
CA GLY A 205 -4.14 3.82 -11.23
C GLY A 205 -4.04 2.35 -10.78
N TYR A 206 -4.43 2.07 -9.54
CA TYR A 206 -4.63 0.71 -9.03
C TYR A 206 -5.91 0.66 -8.17
N HIS A 207 -6.17 -0.48 -7.51
CA HIS A 207 -7.35 -0.70 -6.65
C HIS A 207 -8.67 -0.62 -7.42
N CYS A 208 -8.74 -1.28 -8.57
CA CYS A 208 -9.94 -1.29 -9.39
C CYS A 208 -10.05 -2.57 -10.24
N ASP A 209 -11.27 -2.84 -10.74
CA ASP A 209 -11.47 -3.78 -11.83
C ASP A 209 -11.04 -3.13 -13.16
N ALA A 210 -9.86 -3.50 -13.64
CA ALA A 210 -9.30 -2.97 -14.88
C ALA A 210 -10.18 -3.22 -16.13
N THR A 211 -11.10 -4.20 -16.10
CA THR A 211 -12.02 -4.48 -17.21
C THR A 211 -13.16 -3.46 -17.31
N GLN A 212 -13.44 -2.73 -16.23
CA GLN A 212 -14.45 -1.68 -16.19
C GLN A 212 -13.90 -0.31 -16.59
N LYS A 213 -12.63 -0.24 -17.04
CA LYS A 213 -11.96 0.99 -17.43
C LYS A 213 -12.78 1.75 -18.49
N PRO A 214 -13.23 2.99 -18.22
CA PRO A 214 -13.92 3.83 -19.20
C PRO A 214 -13.03 4.14 -20.41
N PHE A 215 -13.64 4.30 -21.58
CA PHE A 215 -12.92 4.61 -22.82
C PHE A 215 -12.16 5.96 -22.76
N ASP A 216 -12.67 6.91 -21.98
CA ASP A 216 -12.09 8.24 -21.78
C ASP A 216 -11.14 8.32 -20.56
N ASN A 217 -10.80 7.18 -19.95
CA ASN A 217 -9.76 7.12 -18.93
C ASN A 217 -8.38 7.37 -19.54
N THR A 218 -7.71 8.42 -19.04
CA THR A 218 -6.34 8.79 -19.44
C THR A 218 -5.29 8.35 -18.41
N ILE A 219 -5.71 7.82 -17.27
CA ILE A 219 -4.80 7.32 -16.23
C ILE A 219 -4.38 5.89 -16.60
N PRO A 220 -3.08 5.62 -16.87
CA PRO A 220 -2.62 4.27 -17.12
C PRO A 220 -2.82 3.40 -15.88
N LEU A 221 -3.26 2.16 -16.06
CA LEU A 221 -3.48 1.24 -14.94
C LEU A 221 -2.23 0.41 -14.68
N VAL A 222 -1.93 0.14 -13.42
CA VAL A 222 -0.84 -0.75 -13.00
C VAL A 222 -0.99 -2.14 -13.62
N TYR A 223 -2.22 -2.66 -13.65
CA TYR A 223 -2.54 -3.97 -14.22
C TYR A 223 -2.08 -4.12 -15.68
N ASP A 224 -2.15 -3.04 -16.47
CA ASP A 224 -1.82 -3.04 -17.89
C ASP A 224 -0.30 -2.90 -18.15
N GLN A 225 0.52 -2.62 -17.13
CA GLN A 225 1.94 -2.36 -17.31
C GLN A 225 2.77 -3.64 -17.25
N ALA A 226 3.45 -3.94 -18.36
CA ALA A 226 4.37 -5.06 -18.44
C ALA A 226 5.48 -4.95 -17.37
N GLY A 227 5.59 -5.98 -16.53
CA GLY A 227 6.65 -6.09 -15.53
C GLY A 227 6.37 -5.40 -14.19
N LEU A 228 5.24 -4.72 -14.02
CA LEU A 228 4.84 -4.17 -12.70
C LEU A 228 4.13 -5.18 -11.80
N CYS A 229 3.59 -6.27 -12.34
CA CYS A 229 2.93 -7.33 -11.54
C CYS A 229 3.78 -8.62 -11.50
N TYR A 230 3.57 -9.45 -10.47
CA TYR A 230 4.18 -10.78 -10.32
C TYR A 230 3.41 -11.91 -11.01
#